data_AF-A0A9D5KCL3-F1
#
_entry.id   AF-A0A9D5KCL3-F1
#
_cell.length_a   1.000
_cell.length_b   1.000
_cell.length_c   1.000
_cell.angle_alpha   90.00
_cell.angle_beta   90.00
_cell.angle_gamma   90.00
#
_symmetry.space_group_name_H-M   'P 1'
#
loop_
_entity.id
_entity.type
_entity.pdbx_description
1 polymer ?
#
loop_
_entity_poly.entity_id
_entity_poly.type
_entity_poly.pdbx_seq_one_letter_code
_entity_poly.pdbx_strand_id
1 'polypeptide(L)'
;MPNKGKHVFAQFAIVALFVVTNAQQPSFGPLDAPRDIVRLTEEKDRFYRQKGYTPLHGSIESASLEPATFVLIDELVIGRGIDLRFAAGSRILCENGARIRINGKLIALGTSNRPVVFASLPASEYCFPVQTDDTLWNGITVEDSAALYCERVHIGDCDAGVDILSENCSVRFRETVFRNTGRYSIRVDGREVRIAEDEPVTWLWPEVRESGELTFVRGAGAGGHARWKWPARIGFAAIAAGGIGLAAASEYLVRKYSEDFSSETDPARADKLHTRAERAARLRTMGIVAGGVGAVGFTVTFFF
;
A
#
# COMPACT_ATOMS: atom_id res chain seq x y z
N MET A 1 -73.72 -35.32 31.99
CA MET A 1 -73.99 -35.11 30.56
C MET A 1 -73.32 -33.82 30.12
N PRO A 2 -72.66 -33.80 28.95
CA PRO A 2 -71.69 -32.79 28.55
C PRO A 2 -72.36 -31.60 27.86
N ASN A 3 -71.83 -30.39 28.05
CA ASN A 3 -72.17 -29.27 27.17
C ASN A 3 -71.00 -28.97 26.23
N LYS A 4 -71.29 -29.08 24.94
CA LYS A 4 -70.41 -28.87 23.80
C LYS A 4 -70.70 -27.49 23.20
N GLY A 5 -69.64 -26.85 22.68
CA GLY A 5 -69.71 -25.83 21.63
C GLY A 5 -69.50 -24.41 22.15
N LYS A 6 -68.75 -23.52 21.48
CA LYS A 6 -68.32 -23.46 20.08
C LYS A 6 -67.00 -22.66 19.96
N HIS A 7 -66.23 -23.00 18.93
CA HIS A 7 -65.09 -22.26 18.38
C HIS A 7 -65.47 -20.85 17.90
N VAL A 8 -64.52 -19.91 17.87
CA VAL A 8 -64.18 -19.03 16.71
C VAL A 8 -62.98 -18.09 17.04
N PHE A 9 -61.96 -18.18 16.18
CA PHE A 9 -60.96 -17.18 15.72
C PHE A 9 -59.85 -16.58 16.62
N ALA A 10 -58.64 -17.10 16.35
CA ALA A 10 -57.37 -16.42 16.08
C ALA A 10 -57.17 -14.93 16.42
N GLN A 11 -56.14 -14.65 17.22
CA GLN A 11 -55.23 -13.52 16.99
C GLN A 11 -53.81 -13.90 17.43
N PHE A 12 -52.87 -13.69 16.52
CA PHE A 12 -51.43 -13.86 16.69
C PHE A 12 -50.89 -12.90 17.75
N ALA A 13 -50.11 -13.40 18.71
CA ALA A 13 -49.20 -12.58 19.50
C ALA A 13 -47.84 -13.29 19.58
N ILE A 14 -46.96 -12.91 18.66
CA ILE A 14 -45.53 -13.19 18.70
C ILE A 14 -44.96 -12.33 19.84
N VAL A 15 -44.62 -12.95 20.97
CA VAL A 15 -43.83 -12.31 22.03
C VAL A 15 -42.36 -12.49 21.67
N ALA A 16 -41.81 -11.46 21.02
CA ALA A 16 -40.37 -11.34 20.81
C ALA A 16 -39.70 -10.96 22.13
N LEU A 17 -38.97 -11.91 22.72
CA LEU A 17 -38.07 -11.68 23.85
C LEU A 17 -36.81 -10.99 23.32
N PHE A 18 -36.84 -9.66 23.18
CA PHE A 18 -35.65 -8.87 22.89
C PHE A 18 -34.88 -8.65 24.20
N VAL A 19 -33.86 -9.48 24.44
CA VAL A 19 -32.80 -9.18 25.40
C VAL A 19 -31.93 -8.10 24.76
N VAL A 20 -32.17 -6.85 25.15
CA VAL A 20 -31.26 -5.73 24.87
C VAL A 20 -30.08 -5.89 25.82
N THR A 21 -29.05 -6.62 25.38
CA THR A 21 -27.71 -6.50 25.96
C THR A 21 -27.21 -5.09 25.66
N ASN A 22 -27.18 -4.29 26.71
CA ASN A 22 -26.60 -2.96 26.77
C ASN A 22 -25.08 -3.06 26.58
N ALA A 23 -24.64 -3.20 25.32
CA ALA A 23 -23.25 -2.99 24.96
C ALA A 23 -23.04 -1.47 24.89
N GLN A 24 -22.48 -0.90 25.96
CA GLN A 24 -21.85 0.41 25.90
C GLN A 24 -20.81 0.36 24.78
N GLN A 25 -21.14 0.88 23.60
CA GLN A 25 -20.08 1.25 22.66
C GLN A 25 -19.28 2.35 23.35
N PRO A 26 -17.96 2.17 23.57
CA PRO A 26 -17.15 3.24 24.10
C PRO A 26 -17.29 4.43 23.14
N SER A 27 -17.77 5.56 23.67
CA SER A 27 -17.74 6.82 22.97
C SER A 27 -16.26 7.16 22.74
N PHE A 28 -15.76 6.85 21.55
CA PHE A 28 -14.47 7.35 21.12
C PHE A 28 -14.64 8.87 20.98
N GLY A 29 -14.10 9.62 21.94
CA GLY A 29 -13.92 11.06 21.80
C GLY A 29 -13.07 11.36 20.55
N PRO A 30 -12.96 12.64 20.14
CA PRO A 30 -12.12 13.02 19.01
C PRO A 30 -10.73 12.41 19.18
N LEU A 31 -10.32 11.56 18.22
CA LEU A 31 -9.04 10.86 18.26
C LEU A 31 -7.92 11.87 18.43
N ASP A 32 -7.15 11.70 19.50
CA ASP A 32 -5.91 12.43 19.72
C ASP A 32 -4.85 11.68 18.87
N ALA A 33 -4.98 11.84 17.54
CA ALA A 33 -4.58 10.86 16.53
C ALA A 33 -3.17 10.25 16.68
N PRO A 34 -2.12 10.96 17.12
CA PRO A 34 -0.81 10.34 17.30
C PRO A 34 -0.75 9.34 18.47
N ARG A 35 -1.48 9.58 19.56
CA ARG A 35 -1.44 8.73 20.77
C ARG A 35 -2.21 7.43 20.57
N ASP A 36 -3.32 7.52 19.84
CA ASP A 36 -4.18 6.37 19.60
C ASP A 36 -3.54 5.37 18.60
N ILE A 37 -2.80 5.86 17.60
CA ILE A 37 -2.08 5.00 16.65
C ILE A 37 -1.00 4.17 17.35
N VAL A 38 -0.15 4.80 18.18
CA VAL A 38 0.92 4.11 18.91
C VAL A 38 0.35 3.01 19.79
N ARG A 39 -0.74 3.31 20.50
CA ARG A 39 -1.41 2.35 21.37
C ARG A 39 -1.95 1.14 20.60
N LEU A 40 -2.53 1.35 19.43
CA LEU A 40 -3.04 0.28 18.58
C LEU A 40 -1.91 -0.62 18.05
N THR A 41 -0.79 -0.05 17.62
CA THR A 41 0.37 -0.84 17.18
C THR A 41 0.94 -1.69 18.31
N GLU A 42 1.07 -1.16 19.53
CA GLU A 42 1.53 -1.93 20.69
C GLU A 42 0.58 -3.08 21.07
N GLU A 43 -0.73 -2.86 20.95
CA GLU A 43 -1.74 -3.87 21.19
C GLU A 43 -1.64 -5.02 20.17
N LYS A 44 -1.55 -4.69 18.88
CA LYS A 44 -1.34 -5.68 17.81
C LYS A 44 -0.03 -6.45 17.99
N ASP A 45 1.07 -5.76 18.30
CA ASP A 45 2.37 -6.38 18.55
C ASP A 45 2.28 -7.43 19.68
N ARG A 46 1.65 -7.06 20.80
CA ARG A 46 1.46 -7.96 21.93
C ARG A 46 0.61 -9.17 21.55
N PHE A 47 -0.50 -8.95 20.86
CA PHE A 47 -1.40 -10.00 20.42
C PHE A 47 -0.69 -11.01 19.50
N TYR A 48 0.03 -10.55 18.49
CA TYR A 48 0.71 -11.45 17.55
C TYR A 48 1.88 -12.20 18.18
N ARG A 49 2.63 -11.56 19.09
CA ARG A 49 3.66 -12.27 19.87
C ARG A 49 3.08 -13.37 20.75
N GLN A 50 1.91 -13.15 21.35
CA GLN A 50 1.20 -14.19 22.12
C GLN A 50 0.76 -15.36 21.25
N LYS A 51 0.49 -15.13 19.96
CA LYS A 51 0.23 -16.19 18.96
C LYS A 51 1.50 -16.87 18.43
N GLY A 52 2.69 -16.43 18.85
CA GLY A 52 3.96 -16.98 18.37
C GLY A 52 4.46 -16.39 17.05
N TYR A 53 3.88 -15.27 16.60
CA TYR A 53 4.35 -14.55 15.43
C TYR A 53 5.39 -13.49 15.79
N THR A 54 6.20 -13.10 14.81
CA THR A 54 7.11 -11.97 14.91
C THR A 54 6.51 -10.77 14.15
N PRO A 55 6.02 -9.73 14.84
CA PRO A 55 5.49 -8.54 14.18
C PRO A 55 6.57 -7.83 13.35
N LEU A 56 6.19 -7.33 12.18
CA LEU A 56 6.97 -6.46 11.32
C LEU A 56 6.14 -5.21 11.02
N HIS A 57 6.76 -4.04 11.15
CA HIS A 57 6.18 -2.75 10.78
C HIS A 57 7.26 -1.67 10.81
N GLY A 58 6.97 -0.53 10.19
CA GLY A 58 7.84 0.64 10.16
C GLY A 58 9.12 0.40 9.37
N SER A 59 10.18 1.11 9.77
CA SER A 59 11.51 0.98 9.18
C SER A 59 12.33 -0.07 9.91
N ILE A 60 13.03 -0.92 9.17
CA ILE A 60 13.95 -1.91 9.73
C ILE A 60 15.42 -1.55 9.44
N GLU A 61 16.31 -1.98 10.31
CA GLU A 61 17.76 -1.97 10.06
C GLU A 61 18.18 -3.16 9.18
N SER A 62 19.45 -3.18 8.75
CA SER A 62 19.96 -4.31 7.97
C SER A 62 19.94 -5.56 8.83
N ALA A 63 19.28 -6.60 8.34
CA ALA A 63 19.06 -7.81 9.12
C ALA A 63 18.96 -9.05 8.22
N SER A 64 19.43 -10.18 8.75
CA SER A 64 19.14 -11.50 8.21
C SER A 64 18.20 -12.21 9.19
N LEU A 65 16.96 -12.41 8.77
CA LEU A 65 15.91 -12.99 9.59
C LEU A 65 15.88 -14.50 9.41
N GLU A 66 16.01 -15.22 10.53
CA GLU A 66 15.89 -16.67 10.60
C GLU A 66 14.48 -17.15 10.19
N PRO A 67 14.31 -18.43 9.83
CA PRO A 67 13.02 -18.97 9.44
C PRO A 67 11.98 -18.85 10.56
N ALA A 68 10.96 -18.02 10.34
CA ALA A 68 9.85 -17.83 11.26
C ALA A 68 8.56 -17.40 10.51
N THR A 69 7.46 -17.32 11.24
CA THR A 69 6.23 -16.68 10.77
C THR A 69 6.19 -15.23 11.26
N PHE A 70 6.22 -14.31 10.32
CA PHE A 70 6.15 -12.87 10.53
C PHE A 70 4.74 -12.38 10.23
N VAL A 71 4.28 -11.38 10.98
CA VAL A 71 3.03 -10.66 10.67
C VAL A 71 3.34 -9.22 10.35
N LEU A 72 3.02 -8.78 9.13
CA LEU A 72 3.14 -7.39 8.72
C LEU A 72 1.85 -6.64 9.05
N ILE A 73 1.94 -5.67 9.97
CA ILE A 73 0.76 -5.01 10.54
C ILE A 73 0.25 -3.84 9.69
N ASP A 74 1.16 -3.08 9.06
CA ASP A 74 0.82 -1.92 8.23
C ASP A 74 1.81 -1.81 7.05
N GLU A 75 2.85 -0.99 7.19
CA GLU A 75 3.89 -0.83 6.17
C GLU A 75 5.23 -1.32 6.71
N LEU A 76 5.98 -2.05 5.87
CA LEU A 76 7.40 -2.33 6.08
C LEU A 76 8.21 -1.49 5.10
N VAL A 77 9.10 -0.65 5.61
CA VAL A 77 9.99 0.18 4.82
C VAL A 77 11.42 -0.32 4.95
N ILE A 78 11.99 -0.75 3.82
CA ILE A 78 13.43 -1.05 3.73
C ILE A 78 14.11 0.19 3.20
N GLY A 79 14.77 0.95 4.08
CA GLY A 79 15.41 2.22 3.73
C GLY A 79 16.59 2.06 2.75
N ARG A 80 17.04 3.17 2.16
CA ARG A 80 18.23 3.17 1.28
C ARG A 80 19.47 2.68 2.03
N GLY A 81 20.27 1.85 1.39
CA GLY A 81 21.47 1.25 1.99
C GLY A 81 21.19 0.16 3.04
N ILE A 82 19.93 -0.21 3.23
CA ILE A 82 19.52 -1.31 4.11
C ILE A 82 19.32 -2.58 3.30
N ASP A 83 19.93 -3.68 3.77
CA ASP A 83 19.75 -5.02 3.24
C ASP A 83 18.90 -5.84 4.22
N LEU A 84 17.67 -6.20 3.82
CA LEU A 84 16.82 -7.13 4.56
C LEU A 84 16.81 -8.50 3.87
N ARG A 85 17.10 -9.56 4.63
CA ARG A 85 17.09 -10.93 4.13
C ARG A 85 16.11 -11.82 4.90
N PHE A 86 15.27 -12.55 4.17
CA PHE A 86 14.46 -13.65 4.70
C PHE A 86 15.09 -15.00 4.35
N ALA A 87 15.30 -15.84 5.37
CA ALA A 87 15.78 -17.20 5.18
C ALA A 87 14.71 -18.15 4.62
N ALA A 88 15.14 -19.30 4.09
CA ALA A 88 14.26 -20.31 3.52
C ALA A 88 13.24 -20.83 4.54
N GLY A 89 11.97 -20.93 4.11
CA GLY A 89 10.87 -21.36 4.97
C GLY A 89 10.22 -20.25 5.80
N SER A 90 10.68 -19.00 5.68
CA SER A 90 9.99 -17.86 6.28
C SER A 90 8.61 -17.65 5.66
N ARG A 91 7.63 -17.30 6.50
CA ARG A 91 6.27 -16.92 6.10
C ARG A 91 6.01 -15.49 6.53
N ILE A 92 5.66 -14.63 5.59
CA ILE A 92 5.33 -13.22 5.84
C ILE A 92 3.82 -13.10 5.57
N LEU A 93 3.06 -13.03 6.65
CA LEU A 93 1.60 -12.90 6.63
C LEU A 93 1.23 -11.43 6.79
N CYS A 94 0.55 -10.86 5.80
CA CYS A 94 0.28 -9.43 5.74
C CYS A 94 -1.15 -9.14 6.16
N GLU A 95 -1.36 -8.20 7.08
CA GLU A 95 -2.70 -7.69 7.35
C GLU A 95 -3.32 -7.04 6.11
N ASN A 96 -4.65 -6.89 6.17
CA ASN A 96 -5.43 -6.13 5.21
C ASN A 96 -4.79 -4.76 4.94
N GLY A 97 -4.55 -4.46 3.67
CA GLY A 97 -3.99 -3.18 3.24
C GLY A 97 -2.51 -2.99 3.57
N ALA A 98 -1.88 -3.96 4.23
CA ALA A 98 -0.46 -3.90 4.53
C ALA A 98 0.39 -3.92 3.25
N ARG A 99 1.57 -3.32 3.27
CA ARG A 99 2.46 -3.24 2.10
C ARG A 99 3.93 -3.26 2.44
N ILE A 100 4.74 -3.72 1.49
CA ILE A 100 6.20 -3.68 1.60
C ILE A 100 6.71 -2.62 0.63
N ARG A 101 7.48 -1.65 1.14
CA ARG A 101 8.10 -0.60 0.34
C ARG A 101 9.62 -0.72 0.42
N ILE A 102 10.26 -0.91 -0.73
CA ILE A 102 11.68 -1.17 -0.83
C ILE A 102 12.37 0.05 -1.44
N ASN A 103 13.18 0.73 -0.62
CA ASN A 103 14.12 1.78 -1.03
C ASN A 103 15.59 1.31 -0.98
N GLY A 104 15.85 0.21 -0.26
CA GLY A 104 17.14 -0.47 -0.19
C GLY A 104 17.11 -1.79 -0.96
N LYS A 105 17.35 -2.90 -0.25
CA LYS A 105 17.43 -4.23 -0.86
C LYS A 105 16.69 -5.26 -0.03
N LEU A 106 15.75 -5.98 -0.67
CA LEU A 106 15.10 -7.15 -0.10
C LEU A 106 15.62 -8.41 -0.78
N ILE A 107 16.01 -9.41 0.03
CA ILE A 107 16.46 -10.71 -0.44
C ILE A 107 15.62 -11.81 0.22
N ALA A 108 14.85 -12.56 -0.57
CA ALA A 108 14.10 -13.72 -0.12
C ALA A 108 14.61 -14.97 -0.85
N LEU A 109 15.28 -15.86 -0.12
CA LEU A 109 15.92 -17.05 -0.69
C LEU A 109 15.30 -18.32 -0.11
N GLY A 110 14.33 -18.86 -0.84
CA GLY A 110 13.71 -20.15 -0.56
C GLY A 110 14.50 -21.33 -1.12
N THR A 111 14.05 -22.52 -0.75
CA THR A 111 14.48 -23.81 -1.34
C THR A 111 13.25 -24.53 -1.88
N SER A 112 13.43 -25.56 -2.71
CA SER A 112 12.30 -26.32 -3.29
C SER A 112 11.38 -26.91 -2.21
N ASN A 113 11.95 -27.29 -1.07
CA ASN A 113 11.21 -27.89 0.05
C ASN A 113 10.74 -26.85 1.08
N ARG A 114 11.32 -25.65 1.07
CA ARG A 114 11.05 -24.58 2.04
C ARG A 114 11.06 -23.22 1.31
N PRO A 115 10.02 -22.90 0.52
CA PRO A 115 9.92 -21.60 -0.13
C PRO A 115 9.77 -20.49 0.91
N VAL A 116 10.09 -19.25 0.54
CA VAL A 116 9.63 -18.07 1.29
C VAL A 116 8.24 -17.70 0.80
N VAL A 117 7.32 -17.37 1.70
CA VAL A 117 5.92 -17.08 1.34
C VAL A 117 5.54 -15.67 1.78
N PHE A 118 4.99 -14.88 0.86
CA PHE A 118 4.28 -13.62 1.13
C PHE A 118 2.81 -13.82 0.80
N ALA A 119 1.93 -13.66 1.79
CA ALA A 119 0.49 -13.89 1.64
C ALA A 119 -0.32 -13.04 2.62
N SER A 120 -1.62 -12.86 2.36
CA SER A 120 -2.52 -12.27 3.35
C SER A 120 -2.63 -13.12 4.62
N LEU A 121 -2.73 -12.43 5.76
CA LEU A 121 -3.11 -13.03 7.03
C LEU A 121 -4.57 -13.49 6.95
N PRO A 122 -4.93 -14.71 7.40
CA PRO A 122 -6.33 -15.15 7.45
C PRO A 122 -7.17 -14.28 8.39
N ALA A 123 -8.40 -13.94 8.01
CA ALA A 123 -9.30 -13.06 8.78
C ALA A 123 -9.50 -13.51 10.24
N SER A 124 -9.55 -14.83 10.49
CA SER A 124 -9.67 -15.42 11.83
C SER A 124 -8.46 -15.18 12.73
N GLU A 125 -7.34 -14.74 12.14
CA GLU A 125 -6.09 -14.54 12.88
C GLU A 125 -5.84 -13.10 13.30
N TYR A 126 -6.63 -12.13 12.84
CA TYR A 126 -6.42 -10.71 13.13
C TYR A 126 -6.57 -10.38 14.62
N CYS A 127 -5.84 -9.34 15.05
CA CYS A 127 -6.01 -8.74 16.37
C CYS A 127 -7.41 -8.16 16.56
N PHE A 128 -7.94 -7.53 15.52
CA PHE A 128 -9.29 -6.95 15.51
C PHE A 128 -10.09 -7.55 14.35
N PRO A 129 -11.38 -7.89 14.56
CA PRO A 129 -12.23 -8.37 13.48
C PRO A 129 -12.27 -7.38 12.31
N VAL A 130 -11.94 -7.87 11.12
CA VAL A 130 -12.03 -7.08 9.88
C VAL A 130 -13.50 -7.04 9.44
N GLN A 131 -14.03 -5.85 9.22
CA GLN A 131 -15.44 -5.64 8.80
C GLN A 131 -15.61 -5.58 7.27
N THR A 132 -14.63 -6.07 6.52
CA THR A 132 -14.63 -6.07 5.06
C THR A 132 -14.32 -7.47 4.55
N ASP A 133 -14.95 -7.82 3.41
CA ASP A 133 -14.70 -9.07 2.70
C ASP A 133 -13.37 -9.03 1.93
N ASP A 134 -12.85 -7.84 1.65
CA ASP A 134 -11.51 -7.66 1.08
C ASP A 134 -10.48 -7.74 2.20
N THR A 135 -9.75 -8.85 2.27
CA THR A 135 -8.66 -9.08 3.23
C THR A 135 -7.28 -9.12 2.55
N LEU A 136 -7.18 -8.59 1.34
CA LEU A 136 -5.94 -8.62 0.56
C LEU A 136 -4.94 -7.57 1.09
N TRP A 137 -3.65 -7.91 1.00
CA TRP A 137 -2.58 -6.96 1.22
C TRP A 137 -2.19 -6.28 -0.10
N ASN A 138 -1.56 -5.11 -0.02
CA ASN A 138 -1.32 -4.21 -1.15
C ASN A 138 -0.08 -4.56 -1.99
N GLY A 139 0.66 -5.61 -1.64
CA GLY A 139 1.81 -6.06 -2.40
C GLY A 139 3.15 -5.45 -2.02
N ILE A 140 4.09 -5.59 -2.96
CA ILE A 140 5.47 -5.11 -2.84
C ILE A 140 5.68 -3.97 -3.82
N THR A 141 6.19 -2.84 -3.35
CA THR A 141 6.61 -1.70 -4.16
C THR A 141 8.13 -1.56 -4.12
N VAL A 142 8.77 -1.55 -5.29
CA VAL A 142 10.21 -1.35 -5.48
C VAL A 142 10.44 0.08 -5.99
N GLU A 143 10.97 0.94 -5.12
CA GLU A 143 11.22 2.36 -5.39
C GLU A 143 12.64 2.60 -5.95
N ASP A 144 12.92 3.83 -6.36
CA ASP A 144 14.11 4.24 -7.12
C ASP A 144 15.43 3.58 -6.67
N SER A 145 16.07 2.88 -7.61
CA SER A 145 17.37 2.19 -7.44
C SER A 145 17.37 1.08 -6.38
N ALA A 146 16.21 0.69 -5.86
CA ALA A 146 16.09 -0.42 -4.94
C ALA A 146 16.27 -1.77 -5.65
N ALA A 147 16.51 -2.80 -4.86
CA ALA A 147 16.69 -4.15 -5.36
C ALA A 147 15.79 -5.18 -4.67
N LEU A 148 15.20 -6.07 -5.47
CA LEU A 148 14.38 -7.18 -5.00
C LEU A 148 14.91 -8.48 -5.61
N TYR A 149 15.38 -9.38 -4.75
CA TYR A 149 15.87 -10.69 -5.16
C TYR A 149 15.02 -11.78 -4.53
N CYS A 150 14.28 -12.52 -5.36
CA CYS A 150 13.42 -13.61 -4.94
C CYS A 150 13.85 -14.89 -5.67
N GLU A 151 14.21 -15.92 -4.91
CA GLU A 151 14.44 -17.27 -5.40
C GLU A 151 13.53 -18.24 -4.67
N ARG A 152 12.71 -19.00 -5.39
CA ARG A 152 11.73 -19.95 -4.83
C ARG A 152 10.84 -19.29 -3.78
N VAL A 153 10.19 -18.22 -4.21
CA VAL A 153 9.30 -17.40 -3.39
C VAL A 153 7.87 -17.58 -3.91
N HIS A 154 6.90 -17.66 -3.01
CA HIS A 154 5.49 -17.57 -3.36
C HIS A 154 4.99 -16.18 -2.96
N ILE A 155 4.41 -15.46 -3.91
CA ILE A 155 3.77 -14.16 -3.69
C ILE A 155 2.31 -14.32 -4.06
N GLY A 156 1.40 -14.14 -3.11
CA GLY A 156 0.00 -14.28 -3.42
C GLY A 156 -0.95 -13.68 -2.41
N ASP A 157 -2.24 -13.90 -2.67
CA ASP A 157 -3.36 -13.39 -1.86
C ASP A 157 -3.23 -11.88 -1.65
N CYS A 158 -2.89 -11.15 -2.71
CA CYS A 158 -2.62 -9.71 -2.69
C CYS A 158 -3.45 -8.98 -3.75
N ASP A 159 -3.77 -7.71 -3.50
CA ASP A 159 -4.40 -6.83 -4.49
C ASP A 159 -3.45 -6.50 -5.65
N ALA A 160 -2.17 -6.30 -5.36
CA ALA A 160 -1.12 -6.10 -6.36
C ALA A 160 0.09 -6.98 -6.00
N GLY A 161 0.71 -7.65 -6.96
CA GLY A 161 1.89 -8.50 -6.69
C GLY A 161 3.16 -7.67 -6.42
N VAL A 162 3.85 -7.27 -7.49
CA VAL A 162 5.06 -6.44 -7.41
C VAL A 162 4.96 -5.23 -8.34
N ASP A 163 5.11 -4.03 -7.80
CA ASP A 163 5.10 -2.77 -8.53
C ASP A 163 6.50 -2.14 -8.56
N ILE A 164 7.05 -1.97 -9.76
CA ILE A 164 8.40 -1.49 -10.00
C ILE A 164 8.28 -0.08 -10.59
N LEU A 165 8.60 0.91 -9.76
CA LEU A 165 8.32 2.32 -10.06
C LEU A 165 9.38 3.01 -10.93
N SER A 166 10.52 2.36 -11.17
CA SER A 166 11.68 2.99 -11.80
C SER A 166 12.47 1.99 -12.64
N GLU A 167 12.98 2.45 -13.79
CA GLU A 167 13.87 1.66 -14.65
C GLU A 167 15.21 1.33 -13.98
N ASN A 168 15.60 2.11 -12.96
CA ASN A 168 16.85 1.92 -12.22
C ASN A 168 16.76 0.82 -11.15
N CYS A 169 15.57 0.26 -10.90
CA CYS A 169 15.40 -0.83 -9.95
C CYS A 169 16.03 -2.12 -10.49
N SER A 170 16.58 -2.95 -9.60
CA SER A 170 17.05 -4.30 -9.95
C SER A 170 16.13 -5.35 -9.35
N VAL A 171 15.33 -6.01 -10.16
CA VAL A 171 14.42 -7.07 -9.71
C VAL A 171 14.79 -8.40 -10.35
N ARG A 172 14.86 -9.46 -9.55
CA ARG A 172 15.11 -10.82 -10.03
C ARG A 172 14.15 -11.79 -9.37
N PHE A 173 13.42 -12.51 -10.21
CA PHE A 173 12.63 -13.68 -9.86
C PHE A 173 13.32 -14.92 -10.42
N ARG A 174 13.48 -15.95 -9.59
CA ARG A 174 13.95 -17.27 -9.99
C ARG A 174 13.05 -18.31 -9.36
N GLU A 175 12.31 -19.05 -10.18
CA GLU A 175 11.32 -20.02 -9.69
C GLU A 175 10.32 -19.39 -8.71
N THR A 176 9.94 -18.14 -8.94
CA THR A 176 8.95 -17.43 -8.12
C THR A 176 7.56 -17.77 -8.62
N VAL A 177 6.62 -18.06 -7.71
CA VAL A 177 5.24 -18.36 -8.06
C VAL A 177 4.35 -17.21 -7.64
N PHE A 178 3.49 -16.76 -8.55
CA PHE A 178 2.42 -15.81 -8.26
C PHE A 178 1.09 -16.55 -8.18
N ARG A 179 0.26 -16.22 -7.18
CA ARG A 179 -1.07 -16.85 -6.97
C ARG A 179 -2.07 -15.82 -6.49
N ASN A 180 -3.28 -15.80 -7.05
CA ASN A 180 -4.38 -14.98 -6.55
C ASN A 180 -3.95 -13.51 -6.38
N THR A 181 -3.33 -12.96 -7.43
CA THR A 181 -2.91 -11.57 -7.49
C THR A 181 -4.00 -10.76 -8.18
N GLY A 182 -4.60 -9.79 -7.50
CA GLY A 182 -5.78 -9.05 -7.97
C GLY A 182 -5.57 -8.29 -9.29
N ARG A 183 -5.06 -7.06 -9.23
CA ARG A 183 -4.92 -6.17 -10.38
C ARG A 183 -3.87 -6.67 -11.37
N TYR A 184 -2.67 -6.98 -10.88
CA TYR A 184 -1.53 -7.44 -11.67
C TYR A 184 -0.56 -8.28 -10.84
N SER A 185 0.18 -9.17 -11.49
CA SER A 185 1.27 -9.93 -10.85
C SER A 185 2.54 -9.07 -10.76
N ILE A 186 2.91 -8.43 -11.86
CA ILE A 186 4.04 -7.49 -11.92
C ILE A 186 3.57 -6.24 -12.66
N ARG A 187 4.00 -5.06 -12.21
CA ARG A 187 3.86 -3.80 -12.95
C ARG A 187 5.21 -3.11 -13.03
N VAL A 188 5.57 -2.62 -14.21
CA VAL A 188 6.85 -1.96 -14.47
C VAL A 188 6.58 -0.65 -15.19
N ASP A 189 6.92 0.48 -14.56
CA ASP A 189 6.69 1.81 -15.14
C ASP A 189 5.25 1.98 -15.68
N GLY A 190 4.27 1.56 -14.87
CA GLY A 190 2.84 1.60 -15.22
C GLY A 190 2.36 0.51 -16.19
N ARG A 191 3.25 -0.31 -16.76
CA ARG A 191 2.88 -1.43 -17.64
C ARG A 191 2.67 -2.70 -16.84
N GLU A 192 1.49 -3.28 -16.94
CA GLU A 192 1.13 -4.51 -16.24
C GLU A 192 1.59 -5.75 -17.01
N VAL A 193 2.17 -6.70 -16.28
CA VAL A 193 2.57 -8.03 -16.75
C VAL A 193 1.84 -9.05 -15.90
N ARG A 194 0.98 -9.84 -16.54
CA ARG A 194 0.31 -10.97 -15.88
C ARG A 194 1.15 -12.22 -16.04
N ILE A 195 1.45 -12.87 -14.92
CA ILE A 195 2.10 -14.18 -14.88
C ILE A 195 0.99 -15.22 -14.72
N ALA A 196 1.15 -16.39 -15.36
CA ALA A 196 0.23 -17.49 -15.15
C ALA A 196 0.24 -17.90 -13.67
N GLU A 197 -0.95 -18.11 -13.10
CA GLU A 197 -1.05 -18.48 -11.69
C GLU A 197 -0.45 -19.86 -11.46
N ASP A 198 0.17 -20.04 -10.28
CA ASP A 198 0.74 -21.31 -9.84
C ASP A 198 1.90 -21.87 -10.69
N GLU A 199 2.39 -21.10 -11.66
CA GLU A 199 3.55 -21.46 -12.47
C GLU A 199 4.83 -20.74 -12.00
N PRO A 200 5.96 -21.46 -11.85
CA PRO A 200 7.22 -20.84 -11.47
C PRO A 200 7.76 -19.97 -12.62
N VAL A 201 8.01 -18.70 -12.33
CA VAL A 201 8.60 -17.74 -13.27
C VAL A 201 10.06 -17.46 -12.95
N THR A 202 10.87 -17.33 -14.00
CA THR A 202 12.19 -16.73 -13.94
C THR A 202 12.18 -15.46 -14.76
N TRP A 203 12.49 -14.34 -14.13
CA TRP A 203 12.38 -13.02 -14.74
C TRP A 203 13.39 -12.05 -14.14
N LEU A 204 13.87 -11.10 -14.93
CA LEU A 204 14.91 -10.15 -14.55
C LEU A 204 14.55 -8.76 -15.06
N TRP A 205 14.74 -7.76 -14.20
CA TRP A 205 14.59 -6.34 -14.52
C TRP A 205 15.79 -5.50 -14.01
N PRO A 206 16.29 -4.55 -14.81
CA PRO A 206 16.02 -4.44 -16.24
C PRO A 206 16.40 -5.75 -16.94
N GLU A 207 15.67 -6.11 -18.00
CA GLU A 207 16.05 -7.26 -18.81
C GLU A 207 17.46 -6.99 -19.29
N VAL A 208 18.41 -7.87 -18.92
CA VAL A 208 19.77 -7.78 -19.44
C VAL A 208 19.62 -8.04 -20.92
N ARG A 209 19.53 -6.96 -21.71
CA ARG A 209 19.80 -7.03 -23.13
C ARG A 209 21.19 -7.62 -23.21
N GLU A 210 21.30 -8.86 -23.65
CA GLU A 210 22.59 -9.42 -24.02
C GLU A 210 23.24 -8.38 -24.92
N SER A 211 24.26 -7.69 -24.40
CA SER A 211 25.08 -6.78 -25.17
C SER A 211 25.97 -7.64 -26.06
N GLY A 212 25.35 -8.34 -27.00
CA GLY A 212 26.00 -8.95 -28.15
C GLY A 212 26.34 -7.88 -29.18
N GLU A 213 27.09 -6.85 -28.78
CA GLU A 213 27.96 -6.09 -29.67
C GLU A 213 28.84 -5.13 -28.86
N LEU A 214 29.99 -5.66 -28.39
CA LEU A 214 31.18 -4.83 -28.20
C LEU A 214 31.88 -4.70 -29.57
N THR A 215 31.32 -3.92 -30.49
CA THR A 215 32.10 -3.45 -31.65
C THR A 215 33.01 -2.33 -31.19
N PHE A 216 34.24 -2.69 -30.89
CA PHE A 216 35.35 -1.77 -30.69
C PHE A 216 35.67 -1.09 -32.04
N VAL A 217 34.90 -0.08 -32.43
CA VAL A 217 35.26 0.79 -33.56
C VAL A 217 36.22 1.85 -33.04
N ARG A 218 37.51 1.59 -33.26
CA ARG A 218 38.57 2.57 -33.10
C ARG A 218 38.47 3.58 -34.26
N GLY A 219 37.98 4.78 -33.92
CA GLY A 219 38.33 6.04 -34.58
C GLY A 219 37.56 6.42 -35.84
N ALA A 220 36.77 7.48 -35.74
CA ALA A 220 36.88 8.72 -36.53
C ALA A 220 35.52 9.46 -36.54
N GLY A 221 35.56 10.77 -36.33
CA GLY A 221 34.49 11.66 -36.77
C GLY A 221 33.73 12.35 -35.65
N ALA A 222 34.16 13.58 -35.36
CA ALA A 222 33.33 14.61 -34.76
C ALA A 222 32.00 14.74 -35.54
N GLY A 223 30.89 14.75 -34.81
CA GLY A 223 29.55 14.92 -35.36
C GLY A 223 28.53 15.10 -34.24
N GLY A 224 28.64 16.22 -33.52
CA GLY A 224 27.74 16.56 -32.42
C GLY A 224 26.31 16.80 -32.93
N HIS A 225 25.39 15.89 -32.62
CA HIS A 225 23.98 16.22 -32.51
C HIS A 225 23.67 16.57 -31.06
N ALA A 226 23.55 17.87 -30.80
CA ALA A 226 23.08 18.40 -29.52
C ALA A 226 21.69 17.82 -29.24
N ARG A 227 21.60 16.85 -28.32
CA ARG A 227 20.32 16.33 -27.81
C ARG A 227 19.55 17.49 -27.19
N TRP A 228 18.40 17.78 -27.79
CA TRP A 228 17.45 18.82 -27.43
C TRP A 228 16.95 18.62 -25.99
N LYS A 229 17.59 19.30 -25.01
CA LYS A 229 17.31 19.21 -23.55
C LYS A 229 16.09 20.02 -23.06
N TRP A 230 15.30 20.63 -23.95
CA TRP A 230 14.18 21.51 -23.55
C TRP A 230 12.91 20.85 -22.97
N PRO A 231 12.48 19.60 -23.30
CA PRO A 231 11.15 19.13 -22.89
C PRO A 231 11.03 18.84 -21.39
N ALA A 232 12.10 18.39 -20.72
CA ALA A 232 12.06 18.09 -19.29
C ALA A 232 11.87 19.37 -18.43
N ARG A 233 12.48 20.48 -18.84
CA ARG A 233 12.41 21.76 -18.11
C ARG A 233 11.00 22.34 -18.13
N ILE A 234 10.35 22.28 -19.29
CA ILE A 234 8.97 22.75 -19.46
C ILE A 234 8.01 21.88 -18.65
N GLY A 235 8.23 20.55 -18.63
CA GLY A 235 7.44 19.61 -17.84
C GLY A 235 7.46 19.93 -16.34
N PHE A 236 8.65 20.04 -15.74
CA PHE A 236 8.77 20.32 -14.31
C PHE A 236 8.26 21.71 -13.91
N ALA A 237 8.47 22.73 -14.75
CA ALA A 237 7.90 24.06 -14.53
C ALA A 237 6.36 24.06 -14.55
N ALA A 238 5.75 23.31 -15.47
CA ALA A 238 4.29 23.17 -15.55
C ALA A 238 3.72 22.45 -14.32
N ILE A 239 4.39 21.40 -13.84
CA ILE A 239 4.00 20.68 -12.61
C ILE A 239 4.10 21.61 -11.39
N ALA A 240 5.18 22.38 -11.28
CA ALA A 240 5.36 23.34 -10.19
C ALA A 240 4.24 24.39 -10.17
N ALA A 241 3.98 25.02 -11.33
CA ALA A 241 2.93 26.04 -11.46
C ALA A 241 1.53 25.47 -11.21
N GLY A 242 1.24 24.27 -11.74
CA GLY A 242 -0.02 23.58 -11.53
C GLY A 242 -0.27 23.22 -10.06
N GLY A 243 0.76 22.70 -9.37
CA GLY A 243 0.69 22.39 -7.94
C GLY A 243 0.43 23.62 -7.07
N ILE A 244 1.15 24.72 -7.32
CA ILE A 244 0.96 26.00 -6.61
C ILE A 244 -0.45 26.55 -6.87
N GLY A 245 -0.93 26.53 -8.13
CA GLY A 245 -2.27 26.97 -8.48
C GLY A 245 -3.37 26.16 -7.78
N LEU A 246 -3.21 24.83 -7.73
CA LEU A 246 -4.14 23.95 -7.03
C LEU A 246 -4.14 24.23 -5.51
N ALA A 247 -2.97 24.45 -4.91
CA ALA A 247 -2.84 24.79 -3.49
C ALA A 247 -3.52 26.14 -3.16
N ALA A 248 -3.34 27.16 -3.99
CA ALA A 248 -3.98 28.46 -3.78
C ALA A 248 -5.51 28.40 -3.95
N ALA A 249 -6.00 27.70 -4.98
CA ALA A 249 -7.43 27.55 -5.22
C ALA A 249 -8.13 26.76 -4.10
N SER A 250 -7.48 25.71 -3.59
CA SER A 250 -8.01 24.91 -2.49
C SER A 250 -7.98 25.66 -1.15
N GLU A 251 -6.94 26.46 -0.86
CA GLU A 251 -6.92 27.34 0.31
C GLU A 251 -8.10 28.33 0.29
N TYR A 252 -8.40 28.92 -0.87
CA TYR A 252 -9.57 29.78 -1.03
C TYR A 252 -10.88 29.03 -0.74
N LEU A 253 -11.03 27.80 -1.25
CA LEU A 253 -12.22 26.98 -0.99
C LEU A 253 -12.36 26.57 0.47
N VAL A 254 -11.26 26.22 1.15
CA VAL A 254 -11.26 25.89 2.59
C VAL A 254 -11.77 27.08 3.40
N ARG A 255 -11.27 28.28 3.15
CA ARG A 255 -11.72 29.50 3.85
C ARG A 255 -13.20 29.78 3.60
N LYS A 256 -13.62 29.73 2.33
CA LYS A 256 -15.03 29.94 1.96
C LYS A 256 -15.96 28.94 2.65
N TYR A 257 -15.64 27.65 2.62
CA TYR A 257 -16.48 26.64 3.26
C TYR A 257 -16.46 26.74 4.78
N SER A 258 -15.35 27.17 5.38
CA SER A 258 -15.29 27.42 6.83
C SER A 258 -16.15 28.62 7.25
N GLU A 259 -16.16 29.70 6.46
CA GLU A 259 -17.02 30.86 6.68
C GLU A 259 -18.50 30.48 6.52
N ASP A 260 -18.85 29.80 5.42
CA ASP A 260 -20.20 29.29 5.18
C ASP A 260 -20.65 28.37 6.32
N PHE A 261 -19.78 27.46 6.79
CA PHE A 261 -20.08 26.55 7.90
C PHE A 261 -20.38 27.31 9.20
N SER A 262 -19.61 28.35 9.53
CA SER A 262 -19.81 29.13 10.76
C SER A 262 -21.11 29.93 10.80
N SER A 263 -21.72 30.17 9.63
CA SER A 263 -22.96 30.94 9.50
C SER A 263 -24.20 30.06 9.28
N GLU A 264 -24.03 28.76 9.06
CA GLU A 264 -25.12 27.83 8.75
C GLU A 264 -25.76 27.28 10.03
N THR A 265 -27.08 27.41 10.13
CA THR A 265 -27.87 26.97 11.31
C THR A 265 -28.51 25.60 11.10
N ASP A 266 -28.61 25.13 9.85
CA ASP A 266 -29.13 23.80 9.52
C ASP A 266 -28.03 22.72 9.66
N PRO A 267 -28.16 21.76 10.58
CA PRO A 267 -27.14 20.74 10.82
C PRO A 267 -26.86 19.85 9.60
N ALA A 268 -27.85 19.59 8.74
CA ALA A 268 -27.65 18.76 7.55
C ALA A 268 -26.79 19.48 6.49
N ARG A 269 -26.90 20.82 6.42
CA ARG A 269 -26.07 21.63 5.53
C ARG A 269 -24.69 21.86 6.12
N ALA A 270 -24.59 22.03 7.44
CA ALA A 270 -23.32 22.16 8.14
C ALA A 270 -22.42 20.93 7.91
N ASP A 271 -22.96 19.71 8.04
CA ASP A 271 -22.21 18.47 7.79
C ASP A 271 -21.70 18.37 6.33
N LYS A 272 -22.52 18.79 5.38
CA LYS A 272 -22.14 18.83 3.95
C LYS A 272 -21.04 19.86 3.67
N LEU A 273 -21.06 21.01 4.34
CA LEU A 273 -20.03 22.04 4.23
C LEU A 273 -18.71 21.57 4.87
N HIS A 274 -18.77 20.91 6.03
CA HIS A 274 -17.63 20.30 6.68
C HIS A 274 -16.93 19.28 5.75
N THR A 275 -17.70 18.36 5.17
CA THR A 275 -17.18 17.36 4.21
C THR A 275 -16.52 18.01 2.98
N ARG A 276 -17.05 19.15 2.51
CA ARG A 276 -16.47 19.90 1.38
C ARG A 276 -15.17 20.60 1.77
N ALA A 277 -15.10 21.17 2.97
CA ALA A 277 -13.89 21.77 3.52
C ALA A 277 -12.76 20.74 3.65
N GLU A 278 -13.05 19.53 4.15
CA GLU A 278 -12.06 18.45 4.23
C GLU A 278 -11.53 18.03 2.86
N ARG A 279 -12.41 17.88 1.86
CA ARG A 279 -12.00 17.56 0.48
C ARG A 279 -11.09 18.63 -0.10
N ALA A 280 -11.41 19.91 0.13
CA ALA A 280 -10.58 21.02 -0.29
C ALA A 280 -9.21 21.00 0.43
N ALA A 281 -9.16 20.71 1.73
CA ALA A 281 -7.91 20.59 2.48
C ALA A 281 -7.00 19.45 1.97
N ARG A 282 -7.59 18.31 1.56
CA ARG A 282 -6.84 17.22 0.90
C ARG A 282 -6.26 17.68 -0.44
N LEU A 283 -7.04 18.36 -1.28
CA LEU A 283 -6.57 18.92 -2.54
C LEU A 283 -5.43 19.95 -2.35
N ARG A 284 -5.48 20.76 -1.28
CA ARG A 284 -4.40 21.68 -0.91
C ARG A 284 -3.09 20.95 -0.68
N THR A 285 -3.14 19.88 0.10
CA THR A 285 -1.96 19.08 0.43
C THR A 285 -1.37 18.43 -0.83
N MET A 286 -2.22 17.90 -1.73
CA MET A 286 -1.77 17.37 -3.03
C MET A 286 -1.12 18.46 -3.90
N GLY A 287 -1.69 19.66 -3.94
CA GLY A 287 -1.12 20.79 -4.66
C GLY A 287 0.27 21.20 -4.15
N ILE A 288 0.45 21.26 -2.83
CA ILE A 288 1.75 21.58 -2.21
C ILE A 288 2.80 20.52 -2.57
N VAL A 289 2.46 19.23 -2.45
CA VAL A 289 3.38 18.13 -2.79
C VAL A 289 3.76 18.16 -4.27
N ALA A 290 2.78 18.28 -5.17
CA ALA A 290 3.03 18.38 -6.60
C ALA A 290 3.90 19.61 -6.95
N GLY A 291 3.61 20.75 -6.32
CA GLY A 291 4.41 21.98 -6.47
C GLY A 291 5.86 21.79 -6.05
N GLY A 292 6.09 21.13 -4.91
CA GLY A 292 7.42 20.82 -4.39
C GLY A 292 8.22 19.88 -5.31
N VAL A 293 7.61 18.79 -5.78
CA VAL A 293 8.24 17.85 -6.72
C VAL A 293 8.61 18.56 -8.03
N GLY A 294 7.70 19.37 -8.57
CA GLY A 294 7.96 20.18 -9.77
C GLY A 294 9.13 21.13 -9.59
N ALA A 295 9.20 21.83 -8.45
CA ALA A 295 10.28 22.76 -8.15
C ALA A 295 11.64 22.07 -8.03
N VAL A 296 11.73 20.95 -7.31
CA VAL A 296 12.97 20.16 -7.16
C VAL A 296 13.42 19.62 -8.52
N GLY A 297 12.52 19.00 -9.28
CA GLY A 297 12.82 18.50 -10.62
C GLY A 297 13.33 19.60 -11.55
N PHE A 298 12.70 20.79 -11.51
CA PHE A 298 13.14 21.96 -12.26
C PHE A 298 14.56 22.37 -11.86
N THR A 299 14.87 22.46 -10.56
CA THR A 299 16.21 22.82 -10.09
C THR A 299 17.28 21.82 -10.53
N VAL A 300 17.03 20.51 -10.42
CA VAL A 300 17.97 19.45 -10.83
C VAL A 300 18.35 19.60 -12.32
N THR A 301 17.42 19.98 -13.18
CA THR A 301 17.71 20.19 -14.62
C THR A 301 18.60 21.39 -14.95
N PHE A 302 18.97 22.23 -13.98
CA PHE A 302 19.97 23.29 -14.14
C PHE A 302 21.39 22.85 -13.76
N PHE A 303 21.52 21.82 -12.92
CA PHE A 303 22.81 21.35 -12.43
C PHE A 303 23.35 20.11 -13.18
N PHE A 304 22.54 19.49 -14.05
CA PHE A 304 22.88 18.32 -14.88
C PHE A 304 22.38 18.48 -16.34
#